data_AF-A0AAD2CYK2-F1
#
_entry.id   AF-A0AAD2CYK2-F1
#
_cell.length_a   1.000
_cell.length_b   1.000
_cell.length_c   1.000
_cell.angle_alpha   90.00
_cell.angle_beta   90.00
_cell.angle_gamma   90.00
#
_symmetry.space_group_name_H-M   'P 1'
#
loop_
_entity.id
_entity.type
_entity.pdbx_description
1 polymer ?
#
loop_
_entity_poly.entity_id
_entity_poly.type
_entity_poly.pdbx_seq_one_letter_code
_entity_poly.pdbx_strand_id
1 'polypeptide(L)'
;MVFDNMDVTMNYAAPGEHKPTIERSNQTLKGLFRAHDHQMVFKAIPKVLTIALLKHVTKVSNFYPAKEGISKYYSPHMIVRQNQWIFQKNLLLKLDPLYKDMVTLPTTVNNQERLMVFNLE
;
A
#
# COMPACT_ATOMS: atom_id res chain seq x y z
N MET A 1 -0.42 -43.40 3.03
CA MET A 1 -1.32 -42.76 2.05
C MET A 1 -2.65 -43.48 2.13
N VAL A 2 -3.73 -42.77 2.42
CA VAL A 2 -5.10 -43.32 2.41
C VAL A 2 -5.57 -43.29 0.96
N PHE A 3 -5.92 -44.45 0.40
CA PHE A 3 -6.51 -44.54 -0.93
C PHE A 3 -8.01 -44.31 -0.77
N ASP A 4 -8.48 -43.15 -1.23
CA ASP A 4 -9.91 -42.90 -1.39
C ASP A 4 -10.29 -43.36 -2.81
N ASN A 5 -11.31 -44.20 -2.94
CA ASN A 5 -11.70 -44.90 -4.18
C ASN A 5 -12.38 -43.99 -5.22
N MET A 6 -12.03 -42.70 -5.23
CA MET A 6 -12.51 -41.74 -6.21
C MET A 6 -11.58 -41.76 -7.42
N ASP A 7 -12.16 -41.99 -8.60
CA ASP A 7 -11.48 -42.08 -9.91
C ASP A 7 -10.97 -40.69 -10.38
N VAL A 8 -10.24 -40.01 -9.50
CA VAL A 8 -9.73 -38.65 -9.66
C VAL A 8 -8.23 -38.71 -9.50
N THR A 9 -7.52 -38.38 -10.58
CA THR A 9 -6.06 -38.28 -10.58
C THR A 9 -5.65 -37.05 -9.79
N MET A 10 -5.32 -37.22 -8.51
CA MET A 10 -4.81 -36.12 -7.68
C MET A 10 -3.38 -35.79 -8.09
N ASN A 11 -3.18 -34.61 -8.69
CA ASN A 11 -1.85 -34.05 -8.88
C ASN A 11 -1.35 -33.46 -7.56
N TYR A 12 -0.61 -34.24 -6.77
CA TYR A 12 0.04 -33.75 -5.56
C TYR A 12 1.24 -32.89 -5.95
N ALA A 13 1.29 -31.65 -5.45
CA ALA A 13 2.43 -30.77 -5.68
C ALA A 13 3.73 -31.46 -5.24
N ALA A 14 4.75 -31.44 -6.09
CA ALA A 14 6.02 -32.08 -5.79
C ALA A 14 6.71 -31.37 -4.61
N PRO A 15 7.55 -32.06 -3.81
CA PRO A 15 8.32 -31.42 -2.75
C PRO A 15 9.16 -30.26 -3.31
N GLY A 16 8.88 -29.03 -2.85
CA GLY A 16 9.57 -27.80 -3.30
C GLY A 16 8.88 -27.02 -4.43
N GLU A 17 7.78 -27.52 -5.00
CA GLU A 17 6.96 -26.74 -5.96
C GLU A 17 6.21 -25.59 -5.27
N HIS A 18 5.84 -25.81 -4.00
CA HIS A 18 5.18 -24.80 -3.18
C HIS A 18 6.10 -23.61 -2.90
N LYS A 19 5.61 -22.38 -3.14
CA LYS A 19 6.33 -21.12 -2.89
C LYS A 19 5.89 -20.48 -1.57
N PRO A 20 6.54 -20.77 -0.42
CA PRO A 20 6.10 -20.32 0.90
C PRO A 20 6.10 -18.79 1.05
N THR A 21 6.97 -18.09 0.32
CA THR A 21 7.03 -16.63 0.32
C THR A 21 5.74 -16.01 -0.23
N ILE A 22 5.19 -16.59 -1.31
CA ILE A 22 3.94 -16.11 -1.92
C ILE A 22 2.77 -16.39 -0.99
N GLU A 23 2.74 -17.57 -0.37
CA GLU A 23 1.71 -17.91 0.60
C GLU A 23 1.70 -16.92 1.77
N ARG A 24 2.87 -16.65 2.37
CA ARG A 24 2.98 -15.71 3.50
C ARG A 24 2.51 -14.31 3.10
N SER A 25 2.89 -13.83 1.91
CA SER A 25 2.41 -12.54 1.39
C SER A 25 0.87 -12.51 1.26
N ASN A 26 0.28 -13.56 0.71
CA ASN A 26 -1.18 -13.68 0.59
C ASN A 26 -1.86 -13.73 1.98
N GLN A 27 -1.27 -14.42 2.95
CA GLN A 27 -1.77 -14.45 4.33
C GLN A 27 -1.72 -13.06 4.98
N THR A 28 -0.62 -12.32 4.81
CA THR A 28 -0.48 -10.93 5.32
C THR A 28 -1.54 -10.01 4.70
N LEU A 29 -1.74 -10.05 3.38
CA LEU A 29 -2.76 -9.24 2.70
C LEU A 29 -4.17 -9.56 3.18
N LYS A 30 -4.51 -10.83 3.35
CA LYS A 30 -5.80 -11.26 3.92
C LYS A 30 -5.99 -10.77 5.35
N GLY A 31 -4.94 -10.80 6.17
CA GLY A 31 -4.96 -10.29 7.55
C GLY A 31 -5.24 -8.79 7.60
N LEU A 32 -4.56 -8.01 6.78
CA LEU A 32 -4.78 -6.56 6.67
C LEU A 32 -6.18 -6.23 6.17
N PHE A 33 -6.66 -6.94 5.14
CA PHE A 33 -8.02 -6.76 4.65
C PHE A 33 -9.07 -6.98 5.75
N ARG A 34 -8.96 -8.07 6.52
CA ARG A 34 -9.86 -8.34 7.66
C ARG A 34 -9.78 -7.27 8.74
N ALA A 35 -8.60 -6.77 9.05
CA ALA A 35 -8.45 -5.71 10.05
C ALA A 35 -9.21 -4.43 9.66
N HIS A 36 -9.17 -4.05 8.38
CA HIS A 36 -9.95 -2.91 7.89
C HIS A 36 -11.45 -3.20 7.77
N ASP A 37 -11.82 -4.40 7.31
CA ASP A 37 -13.20 -4.85 7.22
C ASP A 37 -13.90 -4.77 8.59
N HIS A 38 -13.24 -5.26 9.65
CA HIS A 38 -13.74 -5.19 11.02
C HIS A 38 -13.86 -3.77 11.59
N GLN A 39 -13.13 -2.80 11.04
CA GLN A 39 -13.23 -1.40 11.45
C GLN A 39 -14.40 -0.67 10.78
N MET A 40 -14.99 -1.23 9.72
CA MET A 40 -16.09 -0.61 9.00
C MET A 40 -17.41 -0.78 9.75
N VAL A 41 -18.21 0.29 9.79
CA VAL A 41 -19.54 0.30 10.42
C VAL A 41 -20.60 -0.37 9.53
N PHE A 42 -20.22 -0.85 8.34
CA PHE A 42 -21.15 -1.45 7.39
C PHE A 42 -21.33 -2.94 7.64
N LYS A 43 -22.58 -3.40 7.64
CA LYS A 43 -22.91 -4.83 7.78
C LYS A 43 -22.52 -5.66 6.56
N ALA A 44 -22.47 -5.05 5.38
CA ALA A 44 -22.06 -5.70 4.14
C ALA A 44 -21.28 -4.71 3.27
N ILE A 45 -20.15 -5.16 2.72
CA ILE A 45 -19.30 -4.35 1.85
C ILE A 45 -19.71 -4.56 0.39
N PRO A 46 -20.06 -3.49 -0.37
CA PRO A 46 -20.31 -3.61 -1.80
C PRO A 46 -19.02 -3.93 -2.56
N LYS A 47 -19.13 -4.67 -3.67
CA LYS A 47 -17.99 -5.17 -4.45
C LYS A 47 -16.97 -4.09 -4.84
N VAL A 48 -17.42 -2.88 -5.18
CA VAL A 48 -16.55 -1.76 -5.55
C VAL A 48 -15.68 -1.34 -4.36
N LEU A 49 -16.26 -1.28 -3.16
CA LEU A 49 -15.53 -0.94 -1.93
C LEU A 49 -14.53 -2.03 -1.57
N THR A 50 -14.86 -3.32 -1.77
CA THR A 50 -13.92 -4.43 -1.60
C THR A 50 -12.68 -4.27 -2.48
N ILE A 51 -12.87 -3.93 -3.77
CA ILE A 51 -11.76 -3.72 -4.71
C ILE A 51 -10.92 -2.52 -4.29
N ALA A 52 -11.56 -1.41 -3.92
CA ALA A 52 -10.88 -0.21 -3.44
C ALA A 52 -10.07 -0.49 -2.16
N LEU A 53 -10.65 -1.26 -1.24
CA LEU A 53 -9.99 -1.65 0.01
C LEU A 53 -8.78 -2.54 -0.25
N LEU A 54 -8.89 -3.53 -1.14
CA LEU A 54 -7.76 -4.38 -1.52
C LEU A 54 -6.62 -3.57 -2.16
N LYS A 55 -6.95 -2.60 -3.03
CA LYS A 55 -5.97 -1.65 -3.59
C LYS A 55 -5.31 -0.79 -2.51
N HIS A 56 -6.07 -0.40 -1.49
CA HIS A 56 -5.53 0.35 -0.36
C HIS A 56 -4.55 -0.50 0.45
N VAL A 57 -4.97 -1.71 0.85
CA VAL A 57 -4.16 -2.65 1.66
C VAL A 57 -2.83 -2.99 0.98
N THR A 58 -2.87 -3.33 -0.31
CA THR A 58 -1.67 -3.65 -1.09
C THR A 58 -0.71 -2.48 -1.19
N LYS A 59 -1.23 -1.25 -1.24
CA LYS A 59 -0.41 -0.03 -1.23
C LYS A 59 0.20 0.22 0.15
N VAL A 60 -0.61 0.11 1.22
CA VAL A 60 -0.18 0.34 2.60
C VAL A 60 0.90 -0.63 3.05
N SER A 61 0.78 -1.90 2.66
CA SER A 61 1.78 -2.93 2.96
C SER A 61 3.19 -2.58 2.46
N ASN A 62 3.33 -1.68 1.49
CA ASN A 62 4.61 -1.31 0.88
C ASN A 62 5.15 0.04 1.36
N PHE A 63 4.43 0.80 2.20
CA PHE A 63 4.85 2.15 2.61
C PHE A 63 5.90 2.19 3.71
N TYR A 64 6.03 1.14 4.51
CA TYR A 64 6.95 1.13 5.65
C TYR A 64 8.19 0.30 5.32
N PRO A 65 9.39 0.72 5.77
CA PRO A 65 10.58 -0.11 5.65
C PRO A 65 10.41 -1.38 6.50
N ALA A 66 10.85 -2.50 5.95
CA ALA A 66 10.88 -3.76 6.70
C ALA A 66 12.03 -3.72 7.72
N LYS A 67 11.80 -4.26 8.93
CA LYS A 67 12.79 -4.25 10.03
C LYS A 67 14.14 -4.85 9.62
N GLU A 68 14.08 -6.02 8.97
CA GLU A 68 15.25 -6.75 8.43
C GLU A 68 15.33 -6.62 6.90
N GLY A 69 14.91 -5.47 6.36
CA GLY A 69 14.91 -5.21 4.92
C GLY A 69 16.26 -4.74 4.38
N ILE A 70 16.32 -4.58 3.07
CA ILE A 70 17.52 -4.08 2.35
C ILE A 70 17.89 -2.65 2.79
N SER A 71 16.91 -1.86 3.24
CA SER A 71 17.12 -0.49 3.70
C SER A 71 16.37 -0.21 4.99
N LYS A 72 17.04 0.51 5.91
CA LYS A 72 16.45 1.04 7.14
C LYS A 72 15.58 2.27 6.91
N TYR A 73 15.85 3.02 5.83
CA TYR A 73 15.25 4.33 5.59
C TYR A 73 14.24 4.32 4.44
N TYR A 74 14.47 3.48 3.42
CA TYR A 74 13.63 3.45 2.23
C TYR A 74 12.63 2.28 2.29
N SER A 75 11.35 2.59 2.08
CA SER A 75 10.34 1.54 1.95
C SER A 75 10.45 0.81 0.61
N PRO A 76 9.91 -0.41 0.49
CA PRO A 76 9.82 -1.13 -0.78
C PRO A 76 9.20 -0.28 -1.91
N HIS A 77 8.16 0.50 -1.59
CA HIS A 77 7.54 1.42 -2.54
C HIS A 77 8.51 2.49 -3.05
N MET A 78 9.34 3.06 -2.17
CA MET A 78 10.33 4.08 -2.55
C MET A 78 11.45 3.49 -3.39
N ILE A 79 11.92 2.29 -3.07
CA ILE A 79 12.98 1.59 -3.80
C ILE A 79 12.54 1.31 -5.24
N VAL A 80 11.33 0.75 -5.41
CA VAL A 80 10.81 0.39 -6.73
C VAL A 80 10.45 1.62 -7.57
N ARG A 81 9.83 2.63 -6.95
CA ARG A 81 9.35 3.82 -7.66
C ARG A 81 10.42 4.90 -7.84
N GLN A 82 11.55 4.78 -7.15
CA GLN A 82 12.63 5.78 -7.10
C GLN A 82 12.14 7.20 -6.74
N ASN A 83 11.00 7.30 -6.04
CA ASN A 83 10.42 8.56 -5.60
C ASN A 83 10.36 8.57 -4.08
N GLN A 84 10.81 9.66 -3.48
CA GLN A 84 10.83 9.81 -2.03
C GLN A 84 9.42 10.06 -1.48
N TRP A 85 8.91 9.09 -0.73
CA TRP A 85 7.64 9.21 -0.06
C TRP A 85 7.81 9.86 1.33
N ILE A 86 7.88 11.18 1.35
CA ILE A 86 7.85 11.97 2.59
C ILE A 86 6.39 12.12 3.04
N PHE A 87 6.01 11.53 4.18
CA PHE A 87 4.63 11.49 4.66
C PHE A 87 3.93 12.86 4.66
N GLN A 88 4.57 13.87 5.26
CA GLN A 88 3.99 15.21 5.39
C GLN A 88 3.71 15.86 4.03
N LYS A 89 4.71 15.84 3.13
CA LYS A 89 4.60 16.42 1.78
C LYS A 89 3.55 15.68 0.93
N ASN A 90 3.50 14.35 1.03
CA ASN A 90 2.58 13.53 0.24
C ASN A 90 1.15 13.50 0.80
N LEU A 91 0.97 13.71 2.10
CA LEU A 91 -0.35 13.86 2.71
C LEU A 91 -0.97 15.19 2.27
N LEU A 92 -0.23 16.29 2.41
CA LEU A 92 -0.66 17.62 1.99
C LEU A 92 -1.00 17.63 0.50
N LEU A 93 -0.13 17.11 -0.37
CA LEU A 93 -0.38 17.05 -1.83
C LEU A 93 -1.65 16.27 -2.22
N LYS A 94 -2.07 15.27 -1.43
CA LYS A 94 -3.32 14.53 -1.69
C LYS A 94 -4.56 15.24 -1.18
N LEU A 95 -4.41 16.06 -0.14
CA LEU A 95 -5.48 16.88 0.42
C LEU A 95 -5.67 18.16 -0.39
N ASP A 96 -4.59 18.70 -0.96
CA ASP A 96 -4.58 19.91 -1.78
C ASP A 96 -5.63 19.92 -2.90
N PRO A 97 -5.80 18.90 -3.75
CA PRO A 97 -6.86 18.91 -4.77
C PRO A 97 -8.27 18.90 -4.17
N LEU A 98 -8.47 18.28 -2.99
CA LEU A 98 -9.75 18.30 -2.28
C LEU A 98 -10.02 19.67 -1.61
N TYR A 99 -8.95 20.39 -1.27
CA TYR A 99 -8.99 21.71 -0.63
C TYR A 99 -9.06 22.84 -1.68
N LYS A 100 -8.47 22.65 -2.86
CA LYS A 100 -8.46 23.63 -3.97
C LYS A 100 -9.85 23.84 -4.57
N ASP A 101 -10.66 22.79 -4.60
CA ASP A 101 -12.05 22.86 -5.06
C ASP A 101 -12.98 23.57 -4.06
N MET A 102 -12.56 23.69 -2.78
CA MET A 102 -13.26 24.48 -1.75
C MET A 102 -12.75 25.93 -1.65
N VAL A 103 -11.54 26.23 -2.14
CA VAL A 103 -10.89 27.54 -1.99
C VAL A 103 -10.67 28.18 -3.37
N THR A 104 -11.75 28.54 -4.04
CA THR A 104 -11.73 29.58 -5.08
C THR A 104 -11.87 30.95 -4.40
N LEU A 105 -10.81 31.45 -3.76
CA LEU A 105 -10.59 32.88 -3.55
C LEU A 105 -9.12 33.20 -3.84
N PRO A 106 -8.82 34.26 -4.61
CA PRO A 106 -7.53 34.44 -5.23
C PRO A 106 -6.52 34.95 -4.21
N THR A 107 -5.41 34.24 -4.04
CA THR A 107 -4.20 34.85 -3.51
C THR A 107 -3.01 34.35 -4.33
N THR A 108 -2.68 35.17 -5.32
CA THR A 108 -1.38 35.21 -5.97
C THR A 108 -0.32 35.53 -4.92
N VAL A 109 0.51 34.56 -4.55
CA VAL A 109 1.80 34.89 -3.91
C VAL A 109 2.91 34.06 -4.54
N ASN A 110 3.76 34.79 -5.25
CA ASN A 110 4.98 34.44 -5.94
C ASN A 110 5.84 33.36 -5.28
N ASN A 111 6.15 32.30 -6.04
CA ASN A 111 7.15 31.28 -5.70
C ASN A 111 8.59 31.66 -6.14
N GLN A 112 8.95 32.95 -6.19
CA GLN A 112 10.30 33.38 -6.56
C GLN A 112 11.21 33.74 -5.38
N GLU A 113 10.70 33.86 -4.15
CA GLU A 113 11.50 34.38 -3.03
C GLU A 113 12.21 33.33 -2.15
N ARG A 114 11.98 32.02 -2.38
CA ARG A 114 12.56 30.96 -1.51
C ARG A 114 13.87 30.32 -2.02
N LEU A 115 14.48 30.88 -3.08
CA LEU A 115 15.77 30.41 -3.60
C LEU A 115 16.96 31.29 -3.23
N MET A 116 16.77 32.45 -2.57
CA MET A 116 17.89 33.33 -2.21
C MET A 116 18.47 33.12 -0.80
N VAL A 117 17.86 32.30 0.06
CA VAL A 117 18.31 32.16 1.47
C VAL A 117 19.20 30.92 1.70
N PHE A 118 19.45 30.09 0.69
CA PHE A 118 20.32 28.90 0.83
C PHE A 118 21.77 29.12 0.34
N ASN A 119 22.14 30.34 -0.04
CA ASN A 119 23.52 30.72 -0.32
C ASN A 119 23.91 31.87 0.61
N LEU A 120 24.14 31.55 1.88
CA LEU A 120 25.00 32.28 2.84
C LEU A 120 24.81 31.63 4.22
N GLU A 121 25.56 30.55 4.44
CA GLU A 121 26.25 30.14 5.67
C GLU A 121 26.90 28.76 5.47
#